data_AF-A0A7D7VH77-F1
#
_entry.id   AF-A0A7D7VH77-F1
#
_cell.length_a   1.000
_cell.length_b   1.000
_cell.length_c   1.000
_cell.angle_alpha   90.00
_cell.angle_beta   90.00
_cell.angle_gamma   90.00
#
_symmetry.space_group_name_H-M   'P 1'
#
loop_
_entity.id
_entity.type
_entity.pdbx_description
1 polymer ?
#
loop_
_entity_poly.entity_id
_entity_poly.type
_entity_poly.pdbx_seq_one_letter_code
_entity_poly.pdbx_strand_id
1 'polypeptide(L)'
;MRFAVLASVLLALAGCGNWPDLPVPEQSGSNVGWPKLVPVGPLLEPTDSSGDAEGETAELRLARLNARAALLRRPVTDMDEFERLRGLLAQ
;
A
#
# COMPACT_ATOMS: atom_id res chain seq x y z
N MET A 1 -17.48 15.39 -37.12
CA MET A 1 -16.80 15.95 -35.92
C MET A 1 -16.63 14.92 -34.79
N ARG A 2 -17.68 14.23 -34.33
CA ARG A 2 -17.57 13.20 -33.27
C ARG A 2 -16.54 12.08 -33.55
N PHE A 3 -16.49 11.59 -34.80
CA PHE A 3 -15.51 10.58 -35.22
C PHE A 3 -14.06 11.07 -35.21
N ALA A 4 -13.83 12.36 -35.53
CA ALA A 4 -12.48 12.93 -35.52
C ALA A 4 -11.94 13.08 -34.08
N VAL A 5 -12.81 13.43 -33.13
CA VAL A 5 -12.46 13.49 -31.71
C VAL A 5 -12.13 12.09 -31.18
N LEU A 6 -12.93 11.08 -31.52
CA LEU A 6 -12.68 9.70 -31.10
C LEU A 6 -11.33 9.17 -31.66
N ALA A 7 -11.03 9.45 -32.93
CA ALA A 7 -9.78 9.05 -33.55
C ALA A 7 -8.55 9.72 -32.90
N SER A 8 -8.65 11.00 -32.54
CA SER A 8 -7.59 11.72 -31.85
C SER A 8 -7.30 11.16 -30.45
N VAL A 9 -8.33 10.74 -29.72
CA VAL A 9 -8.18 10.15 -28.37
C VAL A 9 -7.51 8.78 -28.44
N LEU A 10 -7.87 7.96 -29.44
CA LEU A 10 -7.28 6.64 -29.65
C LEU A 10 -5.79 6.73 -30.02
N LEU A 11 -5.39 7.71 -30.84
CA LEU A 11 -3.97 7.94 -31.16
C LEU A 11 -3.16 8.40 -29.94
N ALA A 12 -3.73 9.24 -29.07
CA ALA A 12 -3.06 9.69 -27.86
C ALA A 12 -2.83 8.53 -26.86
N LEU A 13 -3.76 7.57 -26.77
CA LEU A 13 -3.61 6.39 -25.92
C LEU A 13 -2.50 5.44 -26.38
N ALA A 14 -2.31 5.28 -27.69
CA ALA A 14 -1.25 4.42 -28.24
C ALA A 14 0.17 4.95 -27.95
N GLY A 15 0.33 6.26 -27.73
CA GLY A 15 1.61 6.89 -27.39
C GLY A 15 2.07 6.71 -25.94
N CYS A 16 1.15 6.37 -25.02
CA CYS A 16 1.48 6.11 -23.62
C CYS A 16 2.11 4.72 -23.38
N GLY A 17 2.35 3.95 -24.43
CA GLY A 17 2.90 2.59 -24.37
C GLY A 17 4.42 2.49 -24.45
N ASN A 18 5.18 3.59 -24.38
CA ASN A 18 6.65 3.54 -24.36
C ASN A 18 7.16 3.06 -22.99
N TRP A 19 6.88 1.79 -22.69
CA TRP A 19 7.42 1.09 -21.55
C TRP A 19 8.89 0.78 -21.85
N PRO A 20 9.83 1.05 -20.93
CA PRO A 20 11.22 0.68 -21.14
C PRO A 20 11.31 -0.84 -21.29
N ASP A 21 12.08 -1.31 -22.28
CA ASP A 21 12.48 -2.70 -22.34
C ASP A 21 13.25 -3.02 -21.06
N LEU A 22 12.61 -3.77 -20.17
CA LEU A 22 13.26 -4.26 -18.98
C LEU A 22 14.27 -5.32 -19.45
N PRO A 23 15.56 -5.19 -19.10
CA PRO A 23 16.53 -6.21 -19.44
C PRO A 23 16.06 -7.53 -18.83
N VAL A 24 15.77 -8.52 -19.68
CA VAL A 24 15.51 -9.88 -19.23
C VAL A 24 16.81 -10.36 -18.60
N PRO A 25 16.84 -10.66 -17.29
CA PRO A 25 18.07 -11.11 -16.66
C PRO A 25 18.50 -12.42 -17.34
N GLU A 26 19.71 -12.47 -17.88
CA GLU A 26 20.30 -13.64 -18.57
C GLU A 26 20.39 -14.88 -17.66
N GLN A 27 20.03 -14.75 -16.39
CA GLN A 27 20.13 -15.76 -15.34
C GLN A 27 18.78 -16.39 -14.94
N SER A 28 17.72 -16.27 -15.77
CA SER A 28 16.51 -17.09 -15.57
C SER A 28 16.76 -18.60 -15.71
N GLY A 29 17.96 -19.00 -16.15
CA GLY A 29 18.41 -20.38 -16.24
C GLY A 29 19.64 -20.64 -15.37
N SER A 30 19.50 -20.71 -14.06
CA SER A 30 20.11 -21.78 -13.26
C SER A 30 19.69 -21.62 -11.82
N ASN A 31 19.60 -22.75 -11.15
CA ASN A 31 19.35 -22.92 -9.74
C ASN A 31 20.53 -22.34 -8.90
N VAL A 32 20.86 -21.06 -9.11
CA VAL A 32 21.77 -20.30 -8.24
C VAL A 32 21.00 -20.19 -6.93
N GLY A 33 21.37 -21.07 -6.00
CA GLY A 33 20.59 -21.39 -4.82
C GLY A 33 19.90 -20.17 -4.24
N TRP A 34 18.57 -20.21 -4.25
CA TRP A 34 17.74 -19.19 -3.61
C TRP A 34 18.29 -18.94 -2.20
N PRO A 35 18.39 -17.67 -1.78
CA PRO A 35 18.86 -17.38 -0.43
C PRO A 35 18.00 -18.16 0.57
N LYS A 36 18.66 -18.80 1.53
CA LYS A 36 17.98 -19.57 2.56
C LYS A 36 17.00 -18.64 3.27
N LEU A 37 15.70 -18.91 3.12
CA LEU A 37 14.65 -18.13 3.76
C LEU A 37 14.88 -18.16 5.27
N VAL A 38 15.02 -16.99 5.87
CA VAL A 38 15.06 -16.87 7.33
C VAL A 38 13.67 -17.27 7.84
N PRO A 39 13.57 -18.26 8.76
CA PRO A 39 12.28 -18.66 9.28
C PRO A 39 11.62 -17.47 9.98
N VAL A 40 10.40 -17.15 9.58
CA VAL A 40 9.59 -16.07 10.17
C VAL A 40 8.97 -16.46 11.51
N GLY A 41 9.05 -17.73 11.92
CA GLY A 41 8.48 -18.22 13.18
C GLY A 41 8.84 -17.37 14.41
N PRO A 42 10.12 -17.03 14.64
CA PRO A 42 10.52 -16.17 15.75
C PRO A 42 10.05 -14.70 15.65
N LEU A 43 9.65 -14.25 14.44
CA LEU A 43 9.08 -12.91 14.22
C LEU A 43 7.57 -12.88 14.46
N LEU A 44 6.92 -14.05 14.43
CA LEU A 44 5.48 -14.21 14.66
C LEU A 44 5.17 -14.57 16.11
N GLU A 45 6.20 -14.91 16.88
CA GLU A 45 6.07 -15.10 18.32
C GLU A 45 5.65 -13.75 18.91
N PRO A 46 4.49 -13.69 19.60
CA PRO A 46 4.10 -12.49 20.32
C PRO A 46 5.19 -12.22 21.34
N THR A 47 6.11 -11.31 21.01
CA THR A 47 6.91 -10.66 22.04
C THR A 47 5.87 -9.94 22.88
N ASP A 48 5.77 -10.30 24.15
CA ASP A 48 5.10 -9.49 25.15
C ASP A 48 5.82 -8.14 25.18
N SER A 49 5.46 -7.28 24.24
CA SER A 49 5.87 -5.89 24.21
C SER A 49 5.19 -5.28 25.41
N SER A 50 5.91 -5.28 26.53
CA SER A 50 5.60 -4.65 27.81
C SER A 50 5.62 -3.12 27.65
N GLY A 51 4.84 -2.63 26.69
CA GLY A 51 4.87 -1.24 26.24
C GLY A 51 3.49 -0.65 25.98
N ASP A 52 2.50 -1.42 25.49
CA ASP A 52 1.21 -0.83 25.11
C ASP A 52 0.02 -1.50 25.82
N ALA A 53 -0.36 -0.85 26.93
CA ALA A 53 -1.62 -1.00 27.65
C ALA A 53 -1.92 -2.41 28.18
N GLU A 54 -1.37 -2.70 29.36
CA GLU A 54 -1.68 -3.81 30.28
C GLU A 54 -3.18 -3.91 30.72
N GLY A 55 -4.12 -3.27 30.02
CA GLY A 55 -5.53 -3.24 30.41
C GLY A 55 -6.53 -3.02 29.28
N GLU A 56 -6.09 -2.95 28.02
CA GLU A 56 -7.02 -2.74 26.92
C GLU A 56 -7.47 -4.08 26.32
N THR A 57 -8.77 -4.36 26.43
CA THR A 57 -9.37 -5.57 25.85
C THR A 57 -9.24 -5.56 24.33
N ALA A 58 -9.21 -6.75 23.73
CA ALA A 58 -9.17 -6.89 22.27
C ALA A 58 -10.32 -6.14 21.57
N GLU A 59 -11.47 -6.05 22.23
CA GLU A 59 -12.67 -5.35 21.75
C GLU A 59 -12.46 -3.84 21.66
N LEU A 60 -11.81 -3.23 22.66
CA LEU A 60 -11.48 -1.80 22.66
C LEU A 60 -10.46 -1.48 21.57
N ARG A 61 -9.46 -2.34 21.39
CA ARG A 61 -8.47 -2.21 20.30
C ARG A 61 -9.14 -2.29 18.93
N LEU A 62 -10.04 -3.25 18.74
CA LEU A 62 -10.80 -3.42 17.51
C LEU A 62 -11.71 -2.21 17.25
N ALA A 63 -12.36 -1.66 18.28
CA ALA A 63 -13.19 -0.48 18.16
C ALA A 63 -12.38 0.76 17.72
N ARG A 64 -11.20 0.99 18.33
CA ARG A 64 -10.28 2.07 17.91
C ARG A 64 -9.78 1.88 16.49
N LEU A 65 -9.42 0.65 16.11
CA LEU A 65 -8.98 0.35 14.74
C LEU A 65 -10.09 0.65 13.72
N ASN A 66 -11.32 0.24 14.01
CA ASN A 66 -12.47 0.51 13.16
C ASN A 66 -12.76 2.01 13.03
N ALA A 67 -12.65 2.76 14.13
CA ALA A 67 -12.81 4.22 14.11
C ALA A 67 -11.75 4.89 13.21
N ARG A 68 -10.49 4.49 13.32
CA ARG A 68 -9.40 5.02 12.46
C ARG A 68 -9.60 4.63 10.99
N ALA A 69 -10.01 3.39 10.72
CA ALA A 69 -10.30 2.94 9.37
C ALA A 69 -11.47 3.72 8.74
N ALA A 70 -12.49 4.08 9.53
CA ALA A 70 -13.60 4.89 9.05
C ALA A 70 -13.13 6.29 8.61
N LEU A 71 -12.23 6.92 9.37
CA LEU A 71 -11.64 8.23 9.02
C LEU A 71 -10.84 8.16 7.70
N LEU A 72 -10.08 7.09 7.49
CA LEU A 72 -9.23 6.89 6.31
C LEU A 72 -10.00 6.57 5.02
N ARG A 73 -11.27 6.15 5.10
CA ARG A 73 -12.06 5.81 3.92
C ARG A 73 -12.56 7.02 3.14
N ARG A 74 -12.47 8.23 3.71
CA ARG A 74 -12.88 9.45 3.02
C ARG A 74 -11.76 9.90 2.07
N PRO A 75 -12.07 10.24 0.81
CA PRO A 75 -11.09 10.82 -0.09
C PRO A 75 -10.60 12.16 0.46
N VAL A 76 -9.29 12.39 0.39
CA VAL A 76 -8.65 13.64 0.76
C VAL A 76 -8.37 14.42 -0.52
N THR A 77 -8.90 15.63 -0.62
CA THR A 77 -8.85 16.42 -1.86
C THR A 77 -7.78 17.49 -1.88
N ASP A 78 -7.28 17.91 -0.72
CA ASP A 78 -6.26 18.95 -0.58
C ASP A 78 -5.32 18.70 0.62
N MET A 79 -4.27 19.53 0.73
CA MET A 79 -3.25 19.40 1.76
C MET A 79 -3.69 19.87 3.15
N ASP A 80 -4.63 20.79 3.23
CA ASP A 80 -5.17 21.26 4.52
C ASP A 80 -6.09 20.20 5.15
N GLU A 81 -6.78 19.42 4.33
CA GLU A 81 -7.56 18.25 4.74
C GLU A 81 -6.65 17.10 5.18
N PHE A 82 -5.55 16.88 4.46
CA PHE A 82 -4.55 15.88 4.86
C PHE A 82 -3.95 16.19 6.24
N GLU A 83 -3.56 17.44 6.49
CA GLU A 83 -2.96 17.83 7.76
C GLU A 83 -3.97 17.71 8.92
N ARG A 84 -5.24 18.03 8.66
CA ARG A 84 -6.34 17.78 9.61
C ARG A 84 -6.52 16.30 9.91
N LEU A 85 -6.53 15.44 8.88
CA LEU A 85 -6.64 14.00 9.04
C LEU A 85 -5.46 13.44 9.85
N ARG A 86 -4.24 13.93 9.59
CA ARG A 86 -3.03 13.55 10.33
C ARG A 86 -3.14 13.89 11.82
N GLY A 87 -3.65 15.08 12.16
CA GLY A 87 -3.91 15.47 13.54
C GLY A 87 -4.97 14.62 14.26
N LEU A 88 -5.97 14.13 13.51
CA LEU A 88 -6.98 13.20 14.05
C LEU A 88 -6.42 11.79 14.31
N LEU A 89 -5.42 11.36 13.53
CA LEU A 89 -4.83 10.02 13.65
C LEU A 89 -3.70 9.95 14.69
N ALA A 90 -3.17 11.08 15.14
CA ALA A 90 -2.12 11.16 16.16
C ALA A 90 -2.64 11.10 17.61
N GLN A 91 -3.98 11.09 17.78
CA GLN A 91 -4.69 10.89 19.04
C GLN A 91 -5.07 9.42 19.22
#